data_AF-A0A368E284-F1
#
_entry.id   AF-A0A368E284-F1
#
_cell.length_a   1.000
_cell.length_b   1.000
_cell.length_c   1.000
_cell.angle_alpha   90.00
_cell.angle_beta   90.00
_cell.angle_gamma   90.00
#
_symmetry.space_group_name_H-M   'P 1'
#
loop_
_entity.id
_entity.type
_entity.pdbx_description
1 polymer ?
#
loop_
_entity_poly.entity_id
_entity_poly.type
_entity_poly.pdbx_seq_one_letter_code
_entity_poly.pdbx_strand_id
1 'polypeptide(L)'
;MTGFFGNHVVFFDSGELSFLGLLFWFLDALLAVFLLLLVPFMVIRFASFVTNRPVSAPQVEIPMLNKLAILSGFFLGFVLVSEALQRGLGDVENIFSKNAYWDLTFLGFLSGPTNPLNIVMQDIFWPETIVGVASLLCFFLGMMVIFVVVWRVAPPGRVLSMLLASIVVLVATAYVTVYAMSAMVWLIAKLNFFVFGLLLLYRPLKPRKLMKS
;
A
#
# COMPACT_ATOMS: atom_id res chain seq x y z
N MET A 1 13.85 -17.38 -23.53
CA MET A 1 13.62 -16.92 -22.15
C MET A 1 14.78 -15.99 -21.78
N THR A 2 14.61 -14.69 -21.97
CA THR A 2 15.45 -13.62 -21.36
C THR A 2 14.79 -12.27 -21.67
N GLY A 3 14.85 -11.37 -20.68
CA GLY A 3 14.08 -10.14 -20.49
C GLY A 3 13.87 -9.21 -21.70
N PHE A 4 12.61 -8.85 -21.90
CA PHE A 4 12.15 -7.66 -22.60
C PHE A 4 11.21 -6.95 -21.64
N PHE A 5 11.69 -5.91 -20.96
CA PHE A 5 10.94 -4.74 -20.46
C PHE A 5 11.95 -3.87 -19.71
N GLY A 6 12.82 -3.25 -20.50
CA GLY A 6 13.80 -2.28 -20.04
C GLY A 6 13.14 -0.93 -19.72
N ASN A 7 13.74 -0.24 -18.77
CA ASN A 7 13.59 1.17 -18.43
C ASN A 7 13.06 2.04 -19.58
N HIS A 8 11.77 2.41 -19.50
CA HIS A 8 11.30 3.62 -20.16
C HIS A 8 11.40 4.79 -19.18
N VAL A 9 12.63 5.21 -18.90
CA VAL A 9 12.86 6.64 -18.71
C VAL A 9 12.64 7.25 -20.09
N VAL A 10 11.43 7.71 -20.36
CA VAL A 10 11.16 8.53 -21.55
C VAL A 10 11.89 9.84 -21.32
N PHE A 11 13.15 9.89 -21.77
CA PHE A 11 13.80 11.14 -22.08
C PHE A 11 12.91 11.80 -23.14
N PHE A 12 12.21 12.86 -22.73
CA PHE A 12 11.57 13.77 -23.68
C PHE A 12 12.68 14.42 -24.48
N ASP A 13 13.03 13.79 -25.59
CA ASP A 13 13.76 14.45 -26.66
C ASP A 13 12.89 15.63 -27.11
N SER A 14 13.51 16.80 -27.23
CA SER A 14 12.85 18.10 -27.37
C SER A 14 12.25 18.30 -28.77
N GLY A 15 11.35 17.41 -29.18
CA GLY A 15 10.67 17.41 -30.46
C GLY A 15 9.32 16.69 -30.35
N GLU A 16 8.27 17.48 -30.13
CA GLU A 16 6.85 17.11 -30.25
C GLU A 16 6.35 15.97 -29.35
N LEU A 17 5.80 16.33 -28.17
CA LEU A 17 4.76 15.52 -27.53
C LEU A 17 3.56 15.42 -28.49
N SER A 18 3.57 14.41 -29.35
CA SER A 18 2.41 14.09 -30.19
C SER A 18 1.20 13.84 -29.29
N PHE A 19 0.00 14.23 -29.74
CA PHE A 19 -1.26 13.99 -29.03
C PHE A 19 -1.42 12.52 -28.59
N LEU A 20 -0.93 11.59 -29.42
CA LEU A 20 -0.87 10.15 -29.11
C LEU A 20 0.02 9.84 -27.90
N GLY A 21 1.20 10.46 -27.79
CA GLY A 21 2.08 10.29 -26.62
C GLY A 21 1.44 10.79 -25.32
N LEU A 22 0.75 11.94 -25.38
CA LEU A 22 -0.04 12.47 -24.25
C LEU A 22 -1.19 11.53 -23.87
N LEU A 23 -1.91 10.97 -24.86
CA LEU A 23 -3.01 10.04 -24.64
C LEU A 23 -2.54 8.74 -23.97
N PHE A 24 -1.46 8.12 -24.46
CA PHE A 24 -0.92 6.89 -23.86
C PHE A 24 -0.46 7.12 -22.42
N TRP A 25 0.22 8.24 -22.18
CA TRP A 25 0.67 8.60 -20.84
C TRP A 25 -0.50 8.87 -19.88
N PHE A 26 -1.57 9.52 -20.35
CA PHE A 26 -2.79 9.72 -19.56
C PHE A 26 -3.50 8.39 -19.25
N LEU A 27 -3.60 7.48 -20.23
CA LEU A 27 -4.20 6.15 -20.04
C LEU A 27 -3.40 5.31 -19.04
N ASP A 28 -2.07 5.37 -19.08
CA ASP A 28 -1.20 4.67 -18.13
C ASP A 28 -1.37 5.20 -16.70
N ALA A 29 -1.44 6.53 -16.54
CA ALA A 29 -1.74 7.15 -15.25
C ALA A 29 -3.13 6.76 -14.72
N LEU A 30 -4.15 6.71 -15.59
CA LEU A 30 -5.51 6.33 -15.22
C LEU A 30 -5.60 4.85 -14.83
N LEU A 31 -4.89 3.97 -15.54
CA LEU A 31 -4.74 2.57 -15.20
C LEU A 31 -4.04 2.39 -13.85
N ALA A 32 -2.96 3.13 -13.59
CA ALA A 32 -2.25 3.08 -12.31
C ALA A 32 -3.16 3.51 -11.14
N VAL A 33 -3.93 4.59 -11.29
CA VAL A 33 -4.91 5.03 -10.28
C VAL A 33 -6.01 3.97 -10.08
N PHE A 34 -6.54 3.41 -11.17
CA PHE A 34 -7.55 2.37 -11.11
C PHE A 34 -7.04 1.13 -10.35
N LEU A 35 -5.86 0.64 -10.69
CA LEU A 35 -5.25 -0.51 -10.02
C LEU A 35 -4.90 -0.20 -8.56
N LEU A 36 -4.48 1.03 -8.26
CA LEU A 36 -4.18 1.47 -6.90
C LEU A 36 -5.42 1.44 -5.99
N LEU A 37 -6.61 1.68 -6.56
CA LEU A 37 -7.89 1.57 -5.85
C LEU A 37 -8.45 0.13 -5.87
N LEU A 38 -8.18 -0.62 -6.93
CA LEU A 38 -8.67 -2.00 -7.10
C LEU A 38 -8.11 -2.94 -6.03
N VAL A 39 -6.81 -2.84 -5.72
CA VAL A 39 -6.13 -3.74 -4.77
C VAL A 39 -6.77 -3.72 -3.38
N PRO A 40 -6.88 -2.58 -2.67
CA PRO A 40 -7.53 -2.55 -1.36
C PRO A 40 -9.01 -2.93 -1.44
N PHE A 41 -9.71 -2.57 -2.53
CA PHE A 41 -11.10 -2.97 -2.73
C PHE A 41 -11.26 -4.49 -2.83
N MET A 42 -10.38 -5.18 -3.57
CA MET A 42 -10.38 -6.63 -3.69
C MET A 42 -10.09 -7.32 -2.35
N VAL A 43 -9.17 -6.79 -1.55
CA VAL A 43 -8.86 -7.31 -0.21
C VAL A 43 -10.07 -7.18 0.72
N ILE A 44 -10.74 -6.03 0.73
CA ILE A 44 -11.96 -5.80 1.53
C ILE A 44 -13.09 -6.72 1.04
N ARG A 45 -13.26 -6.87 -0.28
CA ARG A 45 -14.25 -7.79 -0.86
C ARG A 45 -13.98 -9.24 -0.48
N PHE A 46 -12.72 -9.67 -0.51
CA PHE A 46 -12.31 -10.99 -0.09
C PHE A 46 -12.59 -11.22 1.40
N ALA A 47 -12.20 -10.28 2.26
CA ALA A 47 -12.50 -10.36 3.69
C ALA A 47 -14.01 -10.43 3.96
N SER A 48 -14.80 -9.64 3.24
CA SER A 48 -16.28 -9.67 3.29
C SER A 48 -16.86 -11.01 2.81
N PHE A 49 -16.27 -11.60 1.78
CA PHE A 49 -16.69 -12.90 1.26
C PHE A 49 -16.40 -14.04 2.26
N VAL A 50 -15.20 -14.04 2.86
CA VAL A 50 -14.78 -15.04 3.84
C VAL A 50 -15.60 -14.93 5.13
N THR A 51 -15.95 -13.72 5.56
CA THR A 51 -16.75 -13.48 6.77
C THR A 51 -18.23 -13.80 6.57
N ASN A 52 -18.81 -13.51 5.40
CA ASN A 52 -20.24 -13.72 5.13
C ASN A 52 -20.60 -15.17 4.78
N ARG A 53 -19.64 -16.02 4.37
CA ARG A 53 -19.91 -17.43 4.03
C ARG A 53 -20.22 -18.34 5.23
N PRO A 54 -19.46 -18.32 6.32
CA PRO A 54 -19.66 -19.23 7.45
C PRO A 54 -20.58 -18.68 8.56
N VAL A 55 -20.90 -17.38 8.54
CA VAL A 55 -21.60 -16.70 9.66
C VAL A 55 -23.04 -16.35 9.27
N SER A 56 -23.92 -17.35 9.18
CA SER A 56 -25.37 -17.15 9.02
C SER A 56 -26.09 -16.78 10.33
N ALA A 57 -25.43 -16.09 11.26
CA ALA A 57 -26.02 -15.74 12.55
C ALA A 57 -26.38 -14.24 12.59
N PRO A 58 -27.66 -13.87 12.74
CA PRO A 58 -28.06 -12.50 13.02
C PRO A 58 -27.98 -12.29 14.54
N GLN A 59 -26.79 -12.01 15.06
CA GLN A 59 -26.60 -11.67 16.46
C GLN A 59 -25.80 -10.37 16.56
N VAL A 60 -26.30 -9.47 17.41
CA VAL A 60 -25.84 -8.09 17.66
C VAL A 60 -24.33 -8.00 17.94
N GLU A 61 -23.69 -9.12 18.26
CA GLU A 61 -22.28 -9.19 18.66
C GLU A 61 -21.30 -9.46 17.51
N ILE A 62 -21.75 -9.94 16.34
CA ILE A 62 -20.92 -10.10 15.13
C ILE A 62 -20.40 -8.73 14.61
N PRO A 63 -21.21 -7.66 14.58
CA PRO A 63 -20.72 -6.31 14.29
C PRO A 63 -19.63 -5.83 15.26
N MET A 64 -19.71 -6.19 16.55
CA MET A 64 -18.72 -5.80 17.55
C MET A 64 -17.40 -6.54 17.33
N LEU A 65 -17.46 -7.85 17.03
CA LEU A 65 -16.29 -8.65 16.67
C LEU A 65 -15.58 -8.09 15.42
N ASN A 66 -16.36 -7.71 14.40
CA ASN A 66 -15.83 -7.11 13.19
C ASN A 66 -15.16 -5.75 13.47
N LYS A 67 -15.80 -4.89 14.28
CA LYS A 67 -15.21 -3.61 14.71
C LYS A 67 -13.91 -3.80 15.49
N LEU A 68 -13.85 -4.79 16.39
CA LEU A 68 -12.64 -5.13 17.14
C LEU A 68 -11.54 -5.62 16.22
N ALA A 69 -11.85 -6.51 15.26
CA ALA A 69 -10.88 -7.00 14.29
C ALA A 69 -10.34 -5.86 13.40
N ILE A 70 -11.21 -4.94 12.96
CA ILE A 70 -10.83 -3.74 12.22
C ILE A 70 -9.92 -2.85 13.08
N LEU A 71 -10.31 -2.56 14.32
CA LEU A 71 -9.52 -1.69 15.20
C LEU A 71 -8.14 -2.28 15.50
N SER A 72 -8.08 -3.57 15.86
CA SER A 72 -6.82 -4.30 16.08
C SER A 72 -5.96 -4.33 14.82
N GLY A 73 -6.56 -4.59 13.66
CA GLY A 73 -5.85 -4.58 12.37
C GLY A 73 -5.34 -3.19 12.00
N PHE A 74 -6.11 -2.14 12.28
CA PHE A 74 -5.70 -0.75 12.04
C PHE A 74 -4.51 -0.36 12.92
N PHE A 75 -4.56 -0.66 14.22
CA PHE A 75 -3.43 -0.44 15.13
C PHE A 75 -2.18 -1.20 14.69
N LEU A 76 -2.34 -2.49 14.35
CA LEU A 76 -1.25 -3.30 13.83
C LEU A 76 -0.64 -2.69 12.56
N GLY A 77 -1.49 -2.27 11.62
CA GLY A 77 -1.06 -1.61 10.39
C GLY A 77 -0.28 -0.33 10.67
N PHE A 78 -0.68 0.46 11.67
CA PHE A 78 0.04 1.68 12.05
C PHE A 78 1.42 1.38 12.65
N VAL A 79 1.53 0.38 13.51
CA VAL A 79 2.82 -0.06 14.08
C VAL A 79 3.76 -0.56 12.98
N LEU A 80 3.25 -1.37 12.04
CA LEU A 80 4.01 -1.83 10.87
C LEU A 80 4.49 -0.67 9.99
N VAL A 81 3.64 0.33 9.75
CA VAL A 81 4.05 1.54 9.02
C VAL A 81 5.13 2.30 9.79
N SER A 82 5.00 2.43 11.12
CA SER A 82 6.01 3.11 11.93
C SER A 82 7.38 2.43 11.87
N GLU A 83 7.41 1.10 11.83
CA GLU A 83 8.64 0.33 11.66
C GLU A 83 9.25 0.57 10.28
N ALA A 84 8.41 0.51 9.25
CA ALA A 84 8.81 0.81 7.89
C ALA A 84 9.46 2.21 7.81
N LEU A 85 8.84 3.23 8.41
CA LEU A 85 9.38 4.59 8.47
C LEU A 85 10.74 4.66 9.18
N GLN A 86 10.91 3.95 10.31
CA GLN A 86 12.19 3.91 11.04
C GLN A 86 13.32 3.25 10.26
N ARG A 87 13.01 2.33 9.34
CA ARG A 87 13.99 1.74 8.41
C ARG A 87 14.42 2.70 7.29
N GLY A 88 14.01 3.96 7.36
CA GLY A 88 14.39 5.00 6.40
C GLY A 88 13.47 5.10 5.19
N LEU A 89 12.35 4.35 5.15
CA LEU A 89 11.33 4.49 4.11
C LEU A 89 10.61 5.84 4.18
N GLY A 90 10.61 6.50 5.35
CA GLY A 90 10.05 7.83 5.55
C GLY A 90 11.03 8.98 5.34
N ASP A 91 12.30 8.70 5.02
CA ASP A 91 13.31 9.74 4.93
C ASP A 91 13.07 10.59 3.67
N VAL A 92 12.98 11.91 3.87
CA VAL A 92 12.67 12.88 2.83
C VAL A 92 13.71 12.83 1.70
N GLU A 93 14.97 12.59 2.05
CA GLU A 93 16.05 12.43 1.07
C GLU A 93 15.88 11.14 0.25
N ASN A 94 15.43 10.05 0.87
CA ASN A 94 15.11 8.79 0.17
C ASN A 94 13.82 8.83 -0.63
N ILE A 95 12.89 9.75 -0.32
CA ILE A 95 11.64 9.91 -1.07
C ILE A 95 11.87 10.72 -2.36
N PHE A 96 12.80 11.67 -2.36
CA PHE A 96 12.99 12.61 -3.47
C PHE A 96 14.30 12.47 -4.24
N SER A 97 15.20 11.55 -3.87
CA SER A 97 16.44 11.30 -4.61
C SER A 97 16.22 10.56 -5.93
N LYS A 98 17.13 10.79 -6.89
CA LYS A 98 17.15 10.06 -8.17
C LYS A 98 17.67 8.65 -7.93
N ASN A 99 16.92 7.62 -8.30
CA ASN A 99 17.09 6.21 -7.85
C ASN A 99 16.66 5.93 -6.40
N ALA A 100 15.79 6.78 -5.84
CA ALA A 100 15.11 6.57 -4.57
C ALA A 100 14.44 5.20 -4.47
N TYR A 101 14.31 4.71 -3.24
CA TYR A 101 13.55 3.49 -2.90
C TYR A 101 12.08 3.53 -3.39
N TRP A 102 11.56 4.75 -3.60
CA TRP A 102 10.19 5.03 -4.02
C TRP A 102 10.03 5.34 -5.52
N ASP A 103 11.13 5.42 -6.28
CA ASP A 103 11.07 5.59 -7.74
C ASP A 103 10.77 4.27 -8.45
N LEU A 104 9.65 3.65 -8.06
CA LEU A 104 9.18 2.38 -8.57
C LEU A 104 8.09 2.62 -9.61
N THR A 105 8.02 1.74 -10.62
CA THR A 105 6.83 1.59 -11.45
C THR A 105 5.67 1.04 -10.60
N PHE A 106 4.44 1.12 -11.08
CA PHE A 106 3.29 0.59 -10.35
C PHE A 106 3.46 -0.90 -10.00
N LEU A 107 3.92 -1.71 -10.97
CA LEU A 107 4.27 -3.11 -10.73
C LEU A 107 5.40 -3.26 -9.70
N GLY A 108 6.43 -2.41 -9.78
CA GLY A 108 7.51 -2.37 -8.79
C GLY A 108 7.03 -2.01 -7.39
N PHE A 109 6.00 -1.16 -7.25
CA PHE A 109 5.37 -0.86 -5.96
C PHE A 109 4.60 -2.06 -5.40
N LEU A 110 3.90 -2.81 -6.26
CA LEU A 110 3.15 -4.00 -5.84
C LEU A 110 4.02 -5.22 -5.55
N SER A 111 5.12 -5.41 -6.28
CA SER A 111 5.98 -6.60 -6.17
C SER A 111 7.31 -6.35 -5.47
N GLY A 112 7.64 -5.09 -5.21
CA GLY A 112 8.93 -4.68 -4.65
C GLY A 112 8.99 -4.78 -3.12
N PRO A 113 10.09 -4.31 -2.53
CA PRO A 113 10.28 -4.33 -1.08
C PRO A 113 9.28 -3.46 -0.31
N THR A 114 8.66 -2.48 -0.98
CA THR A 114 7.58 -1.63 -0.44
C THR A 114 6.21 -2.30 -0.49
N ASN A 115 6.12 -3.55 -0.99
CA ASN A 115 4.88 -4.32 -1.01
C ASN A 115 4.35 -4.45 0.42
N PRO A 116 3.12 -3.96 0.69
CA PRO A 116 2.51 -4.06 2.01
C PRO A 116 2.41 -5.50 2.53
N LEU A 117 2.31 -6.49 1.63
CA LEU A 117 2.30 -7.91 2.01
C LEU A 117 3.66 -8.36 2.54
N ASN A 118 4.75 -7.87 1.95
CA ASN A 118 6.10 -8.21 2.38
C ASN A 118 6.41 -7.55 3.73
N ILE A 119 6.03 -6.28 3.90
CA ILE A 119 6.15 -5.56 5.19
C ILE A 119 5.35 -6.29 6.27
N VAL A 120 4.08 -6.60 6.01
CA VAL A 120 3.21 -7.31 6.96
C VAL A 120 3.78 -8.69 7.33
N MET A 121 4.26 -9.48 6.37
CA MET A 121 4.73 -10.84 6.64
C MET A 121 6.11 -10.85 7.30
N GLN A 122 7.05 -10.05 6.82
CA GLN A 122 8.41 -10.03 7.36
C GLN A 122 8.42 -9.53 8.80
N ASP A 123 7.69 -8.45 9.10
CA ASP A 123 7.77 -7.80 10.40
C ASP A 123 6.92 -8.50 11.47
N ILE A 124 5.89 -9.25 11.06
CA ILE A 124 5.13 -10.11 11.97
C ILE A 124 5.87 -11.42 12.25
N PHE A 125 6.46 -12.08 11.25
CA PHE A 125 7.00 -13.43 11.45
C PHE A 125 8.52 -13.46 11.73
N TRP A 126 9.24 -12.40 11.38
CA TRP A 126 10.69 -12.32 11.52
C TRP A 126 11.13 -10.91 11.98
N PRO A 127 10.77 -10.50 13.21
CA PRO A 127 11.10 -9.17 13.70
C PRO A 127 12.62 -9.04 13.94
N GLU A 128 13.28 -8.21 13.13
CA GLU A 128 14.70 -7.88 13.29
C GLU A 128 14.92 -6.64 14.17
N THR A 129 13.85 -5.89 14.47
CA THR A 129 13.92 -4.63 15.22
C THR A 129 13.02 -4.65 16.46
N ILE A 130 13.29 -3.75 17.41
CA ILE A 130 12.44 -3.55 18.61
C ILE A 130 11.00 -3.20 18.22
N VAL A 131 10.81 -2.46 17.13
CA VAL A 131 9.46 -2.13 16.63
C VAL A 131 8.80 -3.33 15.95
N GLY A 132 9.57 -4.20 15.30
CA GLY A 132 9.07 -5.49 14.81
C GLY A 132 8.57 -6.39 15.95
N VAL A 133 9.29 -6.40 17.08
CA VAL A 133 8.81 -7.08 18.29
C VAL A 133 7.50 -6.45 18.79
N ALA A 134 7.36 -5.13 18.70
CA ALA A 134 6.09 -4.45 19.02
C ALA A 134 4.96 -4.83 18.03
N SER A 135 5.26 -4.95 16.74
CA SER A 135 4.32 -5.43 15.70
C SER A 135 3.82 -6.85 16.03
N LEU A 136 4.73 -7.76 16.39
CA LEU A 136 4.40 -9.12 16.83
C LEU A 136 3.53 -9.12 18.10
N LEU A 137 3.89 -8.32 19.11
CA LEU A 137 3.11 -8.21 20.34
C LEU A 137 1.72 -7.62 20.09
N CYS A 138 1.61 -6.59 19.25
CA CYS A 138 0.32 -6.03 18.82
C CYS A 138 -0.55 -7.06 18.10
N PHE A 139 0.05 -7.88 17.22
CA PHE A 139 -0.66 -8.97 16.57
C PHE A 139 -1.20 -9.98 17.59
N PHE A 140 -0.35 -10.47 18.51
CA PHE A 140 -0.79 -11.42 19.54
C PHE A 140 -1.81 -10.84 20.53
N LEU A 141 -1.66 -9.57 20.93
CA LEU A 141 -2.62 -8.89 21.79
C LEU A 141 -3.97 -8.73 21.10
N GLY A 142 -3.98 -8.29 19.83
CA GLY A 142 -5.20 -8.21 19.02
C GLY A 142 -5.88 -9.57 18.87
N MET A 143 -5.09 -10.61 18.61
CA MET A 143 -5.56 -12.00 18.56
C MET A 143 -6.12 -12.49 19.89
N MET A 144 -5.49 -12.16 21.01
CA MET A 144 -5.96 -12.53 22.34
C MET A 144 -7.29 -11.86 22.67
N VAL A 145 -7.45 -10.56 22.36
CA VAL A 145 -8.72 -9.84 22.55
C VAL A 145 -9.82 -10.47 21.72
N ILE A 146 -9.55 -10.74 20.43
CA ILE A 146 -10.50 -11.44 19.55
C ILE A 146 -10.85 -12.81 20.12
N PHE A 147 -9.85 -13.60 20.53
CA PHE A 147 -10.06 -14.93 21.10
C PHE A 147 -10.98 -14.89 22.33
N VAL A 148 -10.73 -13.99 23.28
CA VAL A 148 -11.54 -13.84 24.49
C VAL A 148 -12.99 -13.50 24.14
N VAL A 149 -13.21 -12.60 23.18
CA VAL A 149 -14.55 -12.21 22.76
C VAL A 149 -15.25 -13.35 22.02
N VAL A 150 -14.58 -14.01 21.07
CA VAL A 150 -15.14 -15.19 20.37
C VAL A 150 -15.46 -16.28 21.38
N TRP A 151 -14.59 -16.57 22.33
CA TRP A 151 -14.81 -17.62 23.32
C TRP A 151 -16.03 -17.37 24.21
N ARG A 152 -16.28 -16.10 24.56
CA ARG A 152 -17.44 -15.75 25.40
C ARG A 152 -18.76 -15.72 24.66
N VAL A 153 -18.71 -15.42 23.36
CA VAL A 153 -19.90 -15.02 22.60
C VAL A 153 -20.29 -16.05 21.54
N ALA A 154 -19.33 -16.80 21.01
CA ALA A 154 -19.59 -17.71 19.90
C ALA A 154 -20.36 -18.96 20.36
N PRO A 155 -21.35 -19.41 19.56
CA PRO A 155 -22.02 -20.68 19.80
C PRO A 155 -21.03 -21.86 19.77
N PRO A 156 -21.21 -22.88 20.63
CA PRO A 156 -20.41 -24.10 20.58
C PRO A 156 -20.52 -24.73 19.18
N GLY A 157 -19.39 -24.90 18.51
CA GLY A 157 -19.30 -25.39 17.12
C GLY A 157 -19.05 -24.32 16.05
N ARG A 158 -19.14 -23.02 16.38
CA ARG A 158 -18.80 -21.91 15.45
C ARG A 158 -17.62 -21.05 15.88
N VAL A 159 -17.02 -21.36 17.03
CA VAL A 159 -15.84 -20.68 17.59
C VAL A 159 -14.71 -20.58 16.56
N LEU A 160 -14.35 -21.71 15.93
CA LEU A 160 -13.24 -21.76 14.98
C LEU A 160 -13.50 -20.91 13.73
N SER A 161 -14.70 -20.97 13.16
CA SER A 161 -15.03 -20.20 11.96
C SER A 161 -15.08 -18.70 12.22
N MET A 162 -15.63 -18.27 13.37
CA MET A 162 -15.64 -16.87 13.78
C MET A 162 -14.24 -16.34 14.07
N LEU A 163 -13.37 -17.15 14.67
CA LEU A 163 -11.99 -16.80 14.94
C LEU A 163 -11.20 -16.63 13.63
N LEU A 164 -11.31 -17.59 12.70
CA LEU A 164 -10.68 -17.49 11.38
C LEU A 164 -11.17 -16.28 10.60
N ALA A 165 -12.48 -16.01 10.60
CA ALA A 165 -13.05 -14.84 9.96
C ALA A 165 -12.48 -13.54 10.55
N SER A 166 -12.30 -13.47 11.87
CA SER A 166 -11.74 -12.32 12.56
C SER A 166 -10.25 -12.11 12.26
N ILE A 167 -9.47 -13.20 12.19
CA ILE A 167 -8.07 -13.15 11.73
C ILE A 167 -8.01 -12.53 10.34
N VAL A 168 -8.84 -13.01 9.41
CA VAL A 168 -8.84 -12.53 8.03
C VAL A 168 -9.16 -11.04 7.97
N VAL A 169 -10.14 -10.56 8.74
CA VAL A 169 -10.44 -9.12 8.83
C VAL A 169 -9.28 -8.33 9.43
N LEU A 170 -8.67 -8.82 10.51
CA LEU A 170 -7.54 -8.16 11.17
C LEU A 170 -6.37 -8.00 10.18
N VAL A 171 -5.97 -9.09 9.52
CA VAL A 171 -4.85 -9.08 8.56
C VAL A 171 -5.19 -8.23 7.33
N ALA A 172 -6.42 -8.34 6.81
CA ALA A 172 -6.87 -7.50 5.69
C ALA A 172 -6.83 -6.02 6.04
N THR A 173 -7.28 -5.64 7.24
CA THR A 173 -7.28 -4.24 7.68
C THR A 173 -5.86 -3.72 7.90
N ALA A 174 -4.99 -4.53 8.50
CA ALA A 174 -3.57 -4.19 8.64
C ALA A 174 -2.92 -3.97 7.27
N TYR A 175 -3.14 -4.89 6.33
CA TYR A 175 -2.65 -4.77 4.95
C TYR A 175 -3.16 -3.49 4.28
N VAL A 176 -4.47 -3.19 4.35
CA VAL A 176 -5.05 -1.98 3.74
C VAL A 176 -4.46 -0.71 4.36
N THR A 177 -4.19 -0.71 5.66
CA THR A 177 -3.59 0.42 6.36
C THR A 177 -2.16 0.68 5.90
N VAL A 178 -1.34 -0.38 5.83
CA VAL A 178 0.04 -0.31 5.30
C VAL A 178 0.01 0.11 3.83
N TYR A 179 -0.90 -0.46 3.04
CA TYR A 179 -1.09 -0.13 1.63
C TYR A 179 -1.41 1.34 1.43
N ALA A 180 -2.38 1.87 2.18
CA ALA A 180 -2.79 3.27 2.06
C ALA A 180 -1.63 4.23 2.36
N MET A 181 -0.86 3.96 3.41
CA MET A 181 0.30 4.80 3.77
C MET A 181 1.43 4.69 2.74
N SER A 182 1.79 3.47 2.31
CA SER A 182 2.79 3.27 1.27
C SER A 182 2.37 3.89 -0.06
N ALA A 183 1.09 3.79 -0.42
CA ALA A 183 0.54 4.42 -1.62
C ALA A 183 0.57 5.95 -1.53
N MET A 184 0.28 6.53 -0.36
CA MET A 184 0.42 7.98 -0.15
C MET A 184 1.87 8.45 -0.35
N VAL A 185 2.85 7.77 0.25
CA VAL A 185 4.27 8.14 0.10
C VAL A 185 4.72 7.97 -1.36
N TRP A 186 4.31 6.88 -2.02
CA TRP A 186 4.59 6.66 -3.43
C TRP A 186 3.97 7.74 -4.34
N LEU A 187 2.72 8.15 -4.07
CA LEU A 187 2.07 9.25 -4.79
C LEU A 187 2.78 10.58 -4.56
N ILE A 188 3.23 10.88 -3.34
CA ILE A 188 4.02 12.09 -3.03
C ILE A 188 5.33 12.09 -3.82
N ALA A 189 6.03 10.96 -3.88
CA ALA A 189 7.25 10.82 -4.68
C ALA A 189 6.99 11.09 -6.18
N LYS A 190 5.91 10.54 -6.73
CA LYS A 190 5.53 10.75 -8.14
C LYS A 190 5.01 12.16 -8.42
N LEU A 191 4.29 12.80 -7.50
CA LEU A 191 3.80 14.17 -7.65
C LEU A 191 4.92 15.21 -7.65
N ASN A 192 6.04 14.96 -6.96
CA ASN A 192 7.17 15.88 -7.00
C ASN A 192 7.80 15.95 -8.42
N PHE A 193 7.85 14.81 -9.13
CA PHE A 193 8.23 14.79 -10.54
C PHE A 193 7.33 15.68 -11.41
N PHE A 194 6.02 15.69 -11.15
CA PHE A 194 5.06 16.55 -11.85
C PHE A 194 5.28 18.04 -11.63
N VAL A 195 5.52 18.45 -10.38
CA VAL A 195 5.75 19.86 -10.03
C VAL A 195 7.08 20.35 -10.62
N PHE A 196 8.15 19.55 -10.54
CA PHE A 196 9.42 19.87 -11.20
C PHE A 196 9.32 19.87 -12.73
N GLY A 197 8.55 18.93 -13.32
CA GLY A 197 8.29 18.88 -14.75
C GLY A 197 7.52 20.10 -15.25
N LEU A 198 6.48 20.53 -14.53
CA LEU A 198 5.72 21.75 -14.82
C LEU A 198 6.56 23.02 -14.65
N LEU A 199 7.43 23.09 -13.63
CA LEU A 199 8.36 24.21 -13.44
C LEU A 199 9.42 24.30 -14.54
N LEU A 200 9.87 23.15 -15.07
CA LEU A 200 10.77 23.08 -16.23
C LEU A 200 10.07 23.52 -17.53
N LEU A 201 8.81 23.11 -17.74
CA LEU A 201 7.97 23.56 -18.85
C LEU A 201 7.63 25.06 -18.76
N TYR A 202 7.48 25.60 -17.54
CA TYR A 202 7.20 27.01 -17.31
C TYR A 202 8.43 27.91 -17.46
N ARG A 203 9.65 27.36 -17.49
CA ARG A 203 10.85 28.15 -17.81
C ARG A 203 10.86 28.35 -19.33
N PRO A 204 10.50 29.52 -19.87
CA PRO A 204 10.51 29.70 -21.32
C PRO A 204 11.94 29.47 -21.80
N LEU A 205 12.08 28.61 -22.81
CA LEU A 205 13.28 28.52 -23.65
C LEU A 205 13.64 29.95 -24.06
N LYS A 206 14.62 30.54 -23.36
CA LYS A 206 15.12 31.86 -23.69
C LYS A 206 15.63 31.75 -25.13
N PRO A 207 15.08 32.49 -26.11
CA PRO A 207 15.50 32.33 -27.49
C PRO A 207 17.00 32.57 -27.55
N ARG A 208 17.74 31.54 -27.95
CA ARG A 208 19.18 31.63 -28.21
C ARG A 208 19.32 32.72 -29.26
N LYS A 209 19.79 33.91 -28.88
CA LYS A 209 20.14 34.94 -29.86
C LYS A 209 21.14 34.30 -30.81
N LEU A 210 20.76 34.14 -32.06
CA LEU A 210 21.68 33.85 -33.16
C LEU A 210 22.70 34.99 -33.16
N MET A 211 23.90 34.73 -32.65
CA MET A 211 25.04 35.61 -32.90
C MET A 211 25.33 35.54 -34.39
N LYS A 212 24.96 36.61 -35.11
CA LYS A 212 25.63 36.96 -36.35
C LYS A 212 26.96 37.62 -35.97
N SER A 213 28.07 36.97 -36.29
CA SER A 213 29.26 37.64 -36.82
C SER A 213 29.96 36.68 -37.76
#